data_AF-A0A6L6DYQ4-F1
#
_entry.id   AF-A0A6L6DYQ4-F1
#
_cell.length_a   1.000
_cell.length_b   1.000
_cell.length_c   1.000
_cell.angle_alpha   90.00
_cell.angle_beta   90.00
_cell.angle_gamma   90.00
#
_symmetry.space_group_name_H-M   'P 1'
#
loop_
_entity.id
_entity.type
_entity.pdbx_description
1 polymer ?
#
loop_
_entity_poly.entity_id
_entity_poly.type
_entity_poly.pdbx_seq_one_letter_code
_entity_poly.pdbx_strand_id
1 'polypeptide(L)'
;MATSLATELRSVAEQLAREAGAMALAGRRSGPLTADTKSSPIDMVTKYDKASEVMITDGLRRLRPDDGIVGEEGAAHTGTSG
;
A
#
# COMPACT_ATOMS: atom_id res chain seq x y z
N MET A 1 0.42 -25.20 -17.30
CA MET A 1 0.28 -23.95 -18.09
C MET A 1 1.02 -22.85 -17.37
N ALA A 2 1.76 -22.00 -18.08
CA ALA A 2 2.42 -20.85 -17.45
C ALA A 2 1.36 -19.87 -16.90
N THR A 3 1.56 -19.39 -15.68
CA THR A 3 0.72 -18.34 -15.09
C THR A 3 0.85 -17.08 -15.95
N SER A 4 -0.28 -16.44 -16.31
CA SER A 4 -0.22 -15.18 -17.04
C SER A 4 0.32 -14.06 -16.15
N LEU A 5 0.98 -13.06 -16.74
CA LEU A 5 1.48 -11.88 -16.02
C LEU A 5 0.37 -11.22 -15.19
N ALA A 6 -0.84 -11.10 -15.73
CA ALA A 6 -1.99 -10.56 -15.00
C ALA A 6 -2.34 -11.36 -13.73
N THR A 7 -2.19 -12.69 -13.77
CA THR A 7 -2.46 -13.55 -12.61
C THR A 7 -1.36 -13.40 -11.56
N GLU A 8 -0.11 -13.27 -12.00
CA GLU A 8 1.03 -13.01 -11.11
C GLU A 8 0.89 -11.67 -10.39
N LEU A 9 0.65 -10.58 -11.15
CA LEU A 9 0.47 -9.24 -10.60
C LEU A 9 -0.71 -9.18 -9.63
N ARG A 10 -1.83 -9.83 -9.96
CA ARG A 10 -2.96 -9.95 -9.05
C ARG A 10 -2.58 -10.66 -7.75
N SER A 11 -1.82 -11.75 -7.82
CA SER A 11 -1.39 -12.48 -6.63
C SER A 11 -0.50 -11.62 -5.72
N VAL A 12 0.43 -10.84 -6.31
CA VAL A 12 1.28 -9.90 -5.56
C VAL A 12 0.42 -8.83 -4.89
N ALA A 13 -0.50 -8.22 -5.64
CA ALA A 13 -1.38 -7.18 -5.11
C ALA A 13 -2.26 -7.71 -3.95
N GLU A 14 -2.87 -8.89 -4.12
CA GLU A 14 -3.69 -9.52 -3.09
C GLU A 14 -2.89 -9.84 -1.82
N GLN A 15 -1.65 -10.33 -1.97
CA GLN A 15 -0.77 -10.60 -0.83
C GLN A 15 -0.50 -9.31 -0.04
N LEU A 16 0.03 -8.28 -0.70
CA LEU A 16 0.41 -7.03 -0.05
C LEU A 16 -0.80 -6.31 0.57
N ALA A 17 -1.95 -6.33 -0.11
CA ALA A 17 -3.19 -5.75 0.40
C ALA A 17 -3.70 -6.47 1.67
N ARG A 18 -3.59 -7.80 1.72
CA ARG A 18 -3.98 -8.58 2.91
C ARG A 18 -3.06 -8.30 4.09
N GLU A 19 -1.74 -8.23 3.86
CA GLU A 19 -0.76 -7.92 4.89
C GLU A 19 -0.98 -6.52 5.47
N ALA A 20 -1.11 -5.51 4.61
CA ALA A 20 -1.41 -4.14 5.02
C ALA A 20 -2.76 -4.02 5.74
N GLY A 21 -3.80 -4.67 5.22
CA GLY A 21 -5.13 -4.70 5.84
C GLY A 21 -5.13 -5.36 7.22
N ALA A 22 -4.39 -6.44 7.40
CA ALA A 22 -4.25 -7.10 8.70
C ALA A 22 -3.54 -6.19 9.71
N MET A 23 -2.47 -5.51 9.30
CA MET A 23 -1.75 -4.53 10.12
C MET A 23 -2.66 -3.36 10.52
N ALA A 24 -3.36 -2.76 9.56
CA ALA A 24 -4.26 -1.64 9.82
C ALA A 24 -5.42 -2.04 10.75
N LEU A 25 -6.00 -3.22 10.57
CA LEU A 25 -7.06 -3.74 11.43
C LEU A 25 -6.55 -3.98 12.86
N ALA A 26 -5.39 -4.62 13.02
CA ALA A 26 -4.79 -4.87 14.32
C ALA A 26 -4.50 -3.54 15.06
N GLY A 27 -3.91 -2.58 14.36
CA GLY A 27 -3.62 -1.26 14.92
C GLY A 27 -4.88 -0.47 15.30
N ARG A 28 -5.95 -0.53 14.51
CA ARG A 28 -7.23 0.11 14.85
C ARG A 28 -7.88 -0.53 16.09
N ARG A 29 -7.64 -1.83 16.33
CA ARG A 29 -8.14 -2.54 17.51
C ARG A 29 -7.31 -2.33 18.76
N SER A 30 -6.05 -1.88 18.63
CA SER A 30 -5.13 -1.77 19.77
C SER A 30 -5.30 -0.52 20.62
N GLY A 31 -6.17 0.41 20.25
CA GLY A 31 -6.43 1.61 21.04
C GLY A 31 -7.02 2.78 20.25
N PRO A 32 -7.03 3.99 20.84
CA PRO A 32 -7.57 5.18 20.20
C PRO A 32 -6.91 5.46 18.84
N LEU A 33 -7.73 5.80 17.86
CA LEU A 33 -7.30 6.18 16.52
C LEU A 33 -7.18 7.69 16.43
N THR A 34 -5.95 8.18 16.27
CA THR A 34 -5.72 9.58 15.89
C THR A 34 -5.74 9.69 14.38
N ALA A 35 -6.52 10.64 13.88
CA ALA A 35 -6.53 11.03 12.48
C ALA A 35 -6.00 12.46 12.37
N ASP A 36 -5.14 12.68 11.38
CA ASP A 36 -4.78 13.99 10.88
C ASP A 36 -5.73 14.36 9.73
N THR A 37 -5.64 15.60 9.27
CA THR A 37 -6.34 16.09 8.08
C THR A 37 -5.29 16.53 7.06
N LYS A 38 -5.51 16.20 5.79
CA LYS A 38 -4.66 16.64 4.67
C LYS A 38 -5.04 18.06 4.28
N SER A 39 -5.72 18.23 3.14
CA SER A 39 -6.03 19.53 2.53
C SER A 39 -7.29 20.19 3.10
N SER A 40 -8.15 19.40 3.74
CA SER A 40 -9.47 19.80 4.21
C SER A 40 -9.86 19.04 5.49
N PRO A 41 -10.71 19.59 6.37
CA PRO A 41 -11.20 18.90 7.57
C PRO A 41 -11.93 17.56 7.31
N ILE A 42 -12.46 17.37 6.10
CA ILE A 42 -13.12 16.11 5.69
C ILE A 42 -12.17 15.15 4.97
N ASP A 43 -10.94 15.59 4.69
CA ASP A 43 -9.89 14.83 4.03
C ASP A 43 -8.96 14.25 5.11
N MET A 44 -9.46 13.22 5.78
CA MET A 44 -8.80 12.62 6.95
C MET A 44 -7.82 11.53 6.54
N VAL A 45 -6.72 11.45 7.28
CA VAL A 45 -5.71 10.39 7.15
C VAL A 45 -5.29 9.90 8.53
N THR A 46 -5.05 8.60 8.67
CA THR A 46 -4.55 8.01 9.90
C THR A 46 -3.12 7.52 9.71
N LYS A 47 -2.42 7.29 10.83
CA LYS A 47 -1.10 6.65 10.79
C LYS A 47 -1.11 5.28 10.08
N TYR A 48 -2.26 4.59 10.04
CA TYR A 48 -2.38 3.28 9.40
C TYR A 48 -2.54 3.37 7.90
N ASP A 49 -3.07 4.49 7.37
CA ASP A 49 -3.16 4.70 5.92
C ASP A 49 -1.74 4.91 5.36
N LYS A 50 -0.96 5.81 5.98
CA LYS A 50 0.47 6.02 5.66
C LYS A 50 1.30 4.75 5.82
N ALA A 51 1.11 4.00 6.91
CA ALA A 51 1.83 2.75 7.13
C ALA A 51 1.46 1.65 6.11
N SER A 52 0.20 1.63 5.65
CA SER A 52 -0.24 0.70 4.60
C SER A 52 0.42 1.04 3.26
N GLU A 53 0.48 2.32 2.88
CA GLU A 53 1.16 2.74 1.67
C GLU A 53 2.65 2.36 1.70
N VAL A 54 3.36 2.64 2.79
CA VAL A 54 4.77 2.24 2.93
C VAL A 54 4.94 0.73 2.80
N MET A 55 4.13 -0.07 3.49
CA MET A 55 4.22 -1.53 3.44
C MET A 55 4.00 -2.08 2.01
N ILE A 56 2.99 -1.56 1.32
CA ILE A 56 2.65 -1.99 -0.04
C ILE A 56 3.76 -1.56 -1.01
N THR A 57 4.18 -0.31 -0.97
CA THR A 57 5.20 0.21 -1.90
C THR A 57 6.56 -0.45 -1.68
N ASP A 58 6.97 -0.68 -0.43
CA ASP A 58 8.19 -1.44 -0.14
C ASP A 58 8.09 -2.90 -0.61
N GLY A 59 6.91 -3.52 -0.48
CA GLY A 59 6.65 -4.86 -1.00
C GLY A 59 6.77 -4.92 -2.51
N LEU A 60 6.14 -3.99 -3.22
CA LEU A 60 6.24 -3.86 -4.67
C LEU A 60 7.68 -3.63 -5.11
N ARG A 61 8.43 -2.73 -4.44
CA ARG A 61 9.85 -2.49 -4.77
C ARG A 61 10.74 -3.72 -4.61
N ARG A 62 10.39 -4.66 -3.72
CA ARG A 62 11.12 -5.92 -3.56
C ARG A 62 10.75 -6.95 -4.62
N LEU A 63 9.46 -7.07 -4.93
CA LEU A 63 8.94 -8.13 -5.81
C LEU A 63 8.96 -7.72 -7.29
N ARG A 64 8.89 -6.42 -7.56
CA ARG A 64 8.75 -5.78 -8.87
C ARG A 64 9.61 -4.50 -8.94
N PRO A 65 10.95 -4.61 -8.80
CA PRO A 65 11.83 -3.45 -8.63
C PRO A 65 11.83 -2.46 -9.81
N ASP A 66 11.51 -2.95 -11.00
CA ASP A 66 11.51 -2.17 -12.23
C ASP A 66 10.16 -1.48 -12.50
N ASP A 67 9.10 -1.80 -11.75
CA ASP A 67 7.76 -1.23 -11.96
C ASP A 67 7.64 0.19 -11.40
N GLY A 68 7.00 1.09 -12.14
CA GLY A 68 6.64 2.42 -11.66
C GLY A 68 5.56 2.35 -10.58
N ILE A 69 5.65 3.23 -9.58
CA ILE A 69 4.68 3.30 -8.47
C ILE A 69 4.23 4.74 -8.26
N VAL A 70 2.92 4.92 -8.07
CA VAL A 70 2.29 6.17 -7.64
C VAL A 70 1.33 5.86 -6.49
N GLY A 71 1.51 6.54 -5.37
CA GLY A 71 0.72 6.43 -4.15
C GLY A 71 0.01 7.74 -3.79
N GLU A 72 -1.01 7.64 -2.93
CA GLU A 72 -1.85 8.74 -2.49
C GLU A 72 -1.17 9.59 -1.40
N GLU A 73 -0.43 8.96 -0.48
CA GLU A 73 0.26 9.63 0.64
C GLU A 73 1.65 10.15 0.27
N GLY A 74 1.97 10.13 -1.04
CA GLY A 74 3.17 10.69 -1.61
C GLY A 74 4.22 9.65 -2.01
N ALA A 75 3.98 8.35 -1.84
CA ALA A 75 4.88 7.34 -2.38
C ALA A 75 4.98 7.46 -3.91
N ALA A 76 6.21 7.56 -4.41
CA ALA A 76 6.49 7.57 -5.84
C ALA A 76 7.80 6.83 -6.11
N HIS A 77 7.80 6.01 -7.15
CA HIS A 77 9.01 5.34 -7.63
C HIS A 77 9.02 5.36 -9.15
N THR A 78 10.12 5.88 -9.71
CA THR A 78 10.33 5.85 -11.16
C THR A 78 10.83 4.47 -11.55
N GLY A 79 10.01 3.75 -12.32
CA GLY A 79 10.34 2.46 -12.91
C GLY A 79 10.64 2.57 -14.40
N THR A 80 11.09 1.46 -14.96
CA THR A 80 11.28 1.25 -16.42
C THR A 80 10.24 0.29 -17.01
N SER A 81 9.40 -0.30 -16.17
CA SER A 81 8.23 -1.10 -16.50
C SER A 81 7.06 -0.73 -15.58
N GLY A 82 6.00 -1.54 -15.57
CA GLY A 82 4.84 -1.35 -14.70
C GLY A 82 3.70 -0.65 -15.39
#